data_AF-A0A9E2X4I8-F1
#
_entry.id   AF-A0A9E2X4I8-F1
#
_cell.length_a   1.000
_cell.length_b   1.000
_cell.length_c   1.000
_cell.angle_alpha   90.00
_cell.angle_beta   90.00
_cell.angle_gamma   90.00
#
_symmetry.space_group_name_H-M   'P 1'
#
loop_
_entity.id
_entity.type
_entity.pdbx_description
1 polymer ?
#
loop_
_entity_poly.entity_id
_entity_poly.type
_entity_poly.pdbx_seq_one_letter_code
_entity_poly.pdbx_strand_id
1 'polypeptide(L)'
;MRAAARGNPFLPLIAGLAALSWATLWVWGQSPYARYLDHGRWTEIGFAGRICRALPGGETTVGAFFVVGGWVLMLTAMMLPTTLPLLETFRRLTARRADRRQLTALVLTGYFAVWLSFGAVAHIADWALLVAAQRSDWVAANGWAVAAAVLAIAGIYQFSALKYRCLDKCRSPFGFVIEHWRGRREKWQSLLLGIRHGAFCVGCCWCLMLLMFVVG
;
A
#
# COMPACT_ATOMS: atom_id res chain seq x y z
N MET A 1 3.59 35.58 36.60
CA MET A 1 3.34 34.91 35.31
C MET A 1 4.24 33.67 35.19
N ARG A 2 3.79 32.51 35.67
CA ARG A 2 4.45 31.21 35.42
C ARG A 2 3.39 30.29 34.81
N ALA A 3 3.18 30.44 33.51
CA ALA A 3 2.40 29.47 32.75
C ALA A 3 3.25 28.20 32.66
N ALA A 4 2.85 27.19 33.43
CA ALA A 4 3.43 25.85 33.36
C ALA A 4 3.44 25.41 31.90
N ALA A 5 4.64 25.12 31.38
CA ALA A 5 4.82 24.37 30.16
C ALA A 5 4.15 23.01 30.36
N ARG A 6 2.88 22.88 29.97
CA ARG A 6 2.20 21.59 29.86
C ARG A 6 2.93 20.82 28.76
N GLY A 7 3.87 19.96 29.16
CA GLY A 7 4.58 19.08 28.25
C GLY A 7 3.56 18.32 27.41
N ASN A 8 3.64 18.46 26.09
CA ASN A 8 2.72 17.82 25.17
C ASN A 8 2.83 16.30 25.35
N PRO A 9 1.81 15.61 25.91
CA PRO A 9 1.89 14.18 26.22
C PRO A 9 1.94 13.32 24.95
N PHE A 10 1.75 13.92 23.77
CA PHE A 10 1.74 13.26 22.49
C PHE A 10 3.07 12.56 22.16
N LEU A 11 4.21 13.23 22.39
CA LEU A 11 5.54 12.65 22.15
C LEU A 11 5.83 11.42 23.02
N PRO A 12 5.69 11.49 24.37
CA PRO A 12 5.92 10.31 25.20
C PRO A 12 4.90 9.21 24.95
N LEU A 13 3.65 9.53 24.59
CA LEU A 13 2.65 8.54 24.20
C LEU A 13 3.06 7.78 22.93
N ILE A 14 3.47 8.48 21.87
CA ILE A 14 3.93 7.86 20.62
C ILE A 14 5.18 7.02 20.87
N ALA A 15 6.14 7.55 21.63
CA ALA A 15 7.34 6.80 21.98
C ALA A 15 7.00 5.54 22.77
N GLY A 16 6.07 5.61 23.73
CA GLY A 16 5.59 4.48 24.50
C GLY A 16 4.89 3.43 23.62
N LEU A 17 4.01 3.84 22.71
CA LEU A 17 3.34 2.94 21.76
C LEU A 17 4.33 2.26 20.81
N ALA A 18 5.32 3.01 20.31
CA ALA A 18 6.36 2.46 19.47
C ALA A 18 7.20 1.42 20.23
N ALA A 19 7.62 1.74 21.46
CA ALA A 19 8.38 0.84 22.32
C ALA A 19 7.58 -0.43 22.65
N LEU A 20 6.30 -0.29 23.00
CA LEU A 20 5.40 -1.43 23.27
C LEU A 20 5.22 -2.30 22.03
N SER A 21 5.08 -1.70 20.85
CA SER A 21 4.95 -2.44 19.58
C SER A 21 6.21 -3.27 19.30
N TRP A 22 7.39 -2.67 19.45
CA TRP A 22 8.67 -3.35 19.30
C TRP A 22 8.87 -4.46 20.34
N ALA A 23 8.56 -4.18 21.61
CA ALA A 23 8.64 -5.19 22.66
C ALA A 23 7.71 -6.38 22.38
N THR A 24 6.49 -6.11 21.91
CA THR A 24 5.53 -7.16 21.54
C THR A 24 6.04 -8.01 20.39
N LEU A 25 6.57 -7.39 19.33
CA LEU A 25 7.16 -8.10 18.19
C LEU A 25 8.38 -8.94 18.60
N TRP A 26 9.24 -8.40 19.47
CA TRP A 26 10.39 -9.12 19.99
C TRP A 26 9.97 -10.35 20.82
N VAL A 27 9.01 -10.18 21.74
CA VAL A 27 8.47 -11.30 22.55
C VAL A 27 7.82 -12.36 21.66
N TRP A 28 7.02 -11.96 20.67
CA TRP A 28 6.40 -12.91 19.73
C TRP A 28 7.48 -13.64 18.90
N GLY A 29 8.51 -12.94 18.44
CA GLY A 29 9.65 -13.53 17.71
C GLY A 29 10.42 -14.58 18.51
N GLN A 30 10.44 -14.50 19.85
CA GLN A 30 11.05 -15.51 20.72
C GLN A 30 10.10 -16.68 21.07
N SER A 31 8.83 -16.59 20.68
CA SER A 31 7.81 -17.61 21.01
C SER A 31 7.73 -18.72 19.96
N PRO A 32 7.11 -19.88 20.28
CA PRO A 32 6.81 -20.92 19.29
C PRO A 32 5.92 -20.46 18.12
N TYR A 33 5.27 -19.29 18.26
CA TYR A 33 4.40 -18.69 17.26
C TYR A 33 5.14 -17.72 16.32
N ALA A 34 6.48 -17.60 16.43
CA ALA A 34 7.30 -16.74 15.56
C ALA A 34 7.07 -17.01 14.06
N ARG A 35 6.73 -18.25 13.69
CA ARG A 35 6.39 -18.65 12.31
C ARG A 35 5.24 -17.85 11.67
N TYR A 36 4.39 -17.19 12.46
CA TYR A 36 3.30 -16.34 11.95
C TYR A 36 3.77 -14.91 11.61
N LEU A 37 4.98 -14.53 12.01
CA LEU A 37 5.62 -13.28 11.61
C LEU A 37 6.30 -13.42 10.24
N ASP A 38 6.63 -14.65 9.83
CA ASP A 38 7.35 -14.93 8.59
C ASP A 38 6.39 -14.88 7.37
N HIS A 39 6.60 -13.87 6.51
CA HIS A 39 5.79 -13.63 5.32
C HIS A 39 6.15 -14.57 4.16
N GLY A 40 7.30 -15.26 4.21
CA GLY A 40 7.72 -16.19 3.15
C GLY A 40 7.04 -17.55 3.19
N ARG A 41 6.51 -17.96 4.35
CA ARG A 41 6.00 -19.32 4.61
C ARG A 41 4.48 -19.40 4.77
N TRP A 42 3.77 -18.34 4.39
CA TRP A 42 2.32 -18.24 4.56
C TRP A 42 1.53 -19.34 3.82
N THR A 43 2.08 -19.90 2.72
CA THR A 43 1.53 -21.06 2.00
C THR A 43 1.77 -22.39 2.70
N GLU A 44 2.55 -22.44 3.78
CA GLU A 44 2.83 -23.66 4.56
C GLU A 44 2.04 -23.70 5.87
N ILE A 45 1.52 -22.56 6.34
CA ILE A 45 0.92 -22.38 7.66
C ILE A 45 -0.60 -22.12 7.60
N GLY A 46 -1.30 -22.49 8.68
CA GLY A 46 -2.70 -22.12 8.89
C GLY A 46 -3.71 -22.76 7.92
N PHE A 47 -4.75 -22.00 7.58
CA PHE A 47 -5.79 -22.45 6.65
C PHE A 47 -5.30 -22.47 5.19
N ALA A 48 -4.57 -21.43 4.76
CA ALA A 48 -3.99 -21.36 3.43
C ALA A 48 -3.08 -22.56 3.14
N GLY A 49 -2.16 -22.90 4.06
CA GLY A 49 -1.27 -24.05 3.85
C GLY A 49 -1.92 -25.43 3.97
N ARG A 50 -3.13 -25.54 4.52
CA ARG A 50 -3.92 -26.78 4.41
C ARG A 50 -4.51 -26.92 3.01
N ILE A 51 -5.03 -25.84 2.43
CA ILE A 51 -5.60 -25.83 1.08
C ILE A 51 -4.51 -26.03 0.03
N CYS A 52 -3.37 -25.34 0.13
CA CYS A 52 -2.27 -25.46 -0.82
C CYS A 52 -1.69 -26.88 -0.87
N ARG A 53 -1.68 -27.62 0.25
CA ARG A 53 -1.26 -29.03 0.27
C ARG A 53 -2.32 -30.02 -0.21
N ALA A 54 -3.60 -29.66 -0.11
CA ALA A 54 -4.71 -30.55 -0.48
C ALA A 54 -5.04 -30.54 -1.98
N LEU A 55 -4.64 -29.48 -2.72
CA LEU A 55 -4.96 -29.30 -4.13
C LEU A 55 -3.73 -29.50 -5.02
N PRO A 56 -3.87 -30.19 -6.18
CA PRO A 56 -2.79 -30.26 -7.16
C PRO A 56 -2.48 -28.86 -7.71
N GLY A 57 -1.19 -28.46 -7.67
CA GLY A 57 -0.76 -27.10 -8.04
C GLY A 57 -1.04 -26.03 -6.97
N GLY A 58 -1.30 -26.43 -5.71
CA GLY A 58 -1.68 -25.49 -4.66
C GLY A 58 -0.63 -24.44 -4.30
N GLU A 59 0.67 -24.73 -4.43
CA GLU A 59 1.71 -23.72 -4.18
C GLU A 59 1.74 -22.63 -5.26
N THR A 60 1.42 -22.97 -6.52
CA THR A 60 1.53 -22.04 -7.65
C THR A 60 0.22 -21.31 -7.93
N THR A 61 -0.84 -22.04 -8.30
CA THR A 61 -2.11 -21.42 -8.72
C THR A 61 -2.90 -20.90 -7.53
N VAL A 62 -3.04 -21.71 -6.48
CA VAL A 62 -3.79 -21.32 -5.28
C VAL A 62 -2.99 -20.30 -4.46
N GLY A 63 -1.67 -20.46 -4.39
CA GLY A 63 -0.75 -19.44 -3.87
C GLY A 63 -0.94 -18.09 -4.57
N ALA A 64 -0.84 -18.03 -5.90
CA ALA A 64 -1.05 -16.78 -6.65
C ALA A 64 -2.42 -16.15 -6.40
N PHE A 65 -3.49 -16.95 -6.32
CA PHE A 65 -4.84 -16.45 -6.01
C PHE A 65 -4.88 -15.75 -4.64
N PHE A 66 -4.31 -16.35 -3.61
CA PHE A 66 -4.27 -15.74 -2.27
C PHE A 66 -3.37 -14.50 -2.21
N VAL A 67 -2.25 -14.46 -2.95
CA VAL A 67 -1.42 -13.24 -3.06
C VAL A 67 -2.22 -12.10 -3.67
N VAL A 68 -2.87 -12.34 -4.82
CA VAL A 68 -3.69 -11.33 -5.50
C VAL A 68 -4.88 -10.93 -4.61
N GLY A 69 -5.53 -11.91 -3.98
CA GLY A 69 -6.65 -11.68 -3.06
C GLY A 69 -6.25 -10.86 -1.83
N GLY A 70 -5.12 -11.18 -1.21
CA GLY A 70 -4.55 -10.44 -0.09
C GLY A 70 -4.17 -9.01 -0.47
N TRP A 71 -3.57 -8.83 -1.64
CA TRP A 71 -3.26 -7.51 -2.19
C TRP A 71 -4.54 -6.69 -2.41
N VAL A 72 -5.55 -7.25 -3.09
CA VAL A 72 -6.85 -6.57 -3.31
C VAL A 72 -7.54 -6.25 -1.98
N LEU A 73 -7.49 -7.16 -1.01
CA LEU A 73 -8.04 -6.94 0.32
C LEU A 73 -7.34 -5.77 1.02
N MET A 74 -6.01 -5.73 1.03
CA MET A 74 -5.22 -4.63 1.58
C MET A 74 -5.53 -3.30 0.88
N LEU A 75 -5.58 -3.28 -0.45
CA LEU A 75 -5.97 -2.09 -1.21
C LEU A 75 -7.37 -1.59 -0.81
N THR A 76 -8.32 -2.51 -0.67
CA THR A 76 -9.70 -2.18 -0.28
C THR A 76 -9.78 -1.73 1.17
N ALA A 77 -9.01 -2.31 2.08
CA ALA A 77 -9.05 -2.00 3.51
C ALA A 77 -8.31 -0.70 3.85
N MET A 78 -7.15 -0.44 3.24
CA MET A 78 -6.26 0.65 3.64
C MET A 78 -6.20 1.78 2.61
N MET A 79 -6.22 1.45 1.31
CA MET A 79 -6.05 2.46 0.26
C MET A 79 -7.37 3.07 -0.21
N LEU A 80 -8.47 2.31 -0.24
CA LEU A 80 -9.80 2.84 -0.59
C LEU A 80 -10.28 3.95 0.37
N PRO A 81 -10.09 3.86 1.71
CA PRO A 81 -10.42 4.96 2.62
C PRO A 81 -9.83 6.31 2.21
N THR A 82 -8.61 6.31 1.68
CA THR A 82 -7.94 7.55 1.25
C THR A 82 -8.61 8.22 0.05
N THR A 83 -9.33 7.45 -0.77
CA THR A 83 -10.05 7.92 -1.97
C THR A 83 -11.52 8.27 -1.68
N LEU A 84 -12.06 7.92 -0.51
CA LEU A 84 -13.45 8.20 -0.15
C LEU A 84 -13.84 9.69 -0.28
N PRO A 85 -13.02 10.67 0.17
CA PRO A 85 -13.39 12.09 0.02
C PRO A 85 -13.56 12.52 -1.44
N LEU A 86 -12.74 11.97 -2.35
CA LEU A 86 -12.86 12.22 -3.79
C LEU A 86 -14.12 11.55 -4.35
N LEU A 87 -14.40 10.31 -3.99
CA LEU A 87 -15.59 9.58 -4.45
C LEU A 87 -16.87 10.28 -3.99
N GLU A 88 -16.91 10.76 -2.75
CA GLU A 88 -18.06 11.49 -2.23
C GLU A 88 -18.27 12.81 -2.98
N THR A 89 -17.19 13.55 -3.25
CA THR A 89 -17.25 14.78 -4.04
C THR A 89 -17.75 14.50 -5.46
N PHE A 90 -17.24 13.46 -6.10
CA PHE A 90 -17.65 13.04 -7.44
C PHE A 90 -19.12 12.56 -7.47
N ARG A 91 -19.57 11.80 -6.47
CA ARG A 91 -20.96 11.36 -6.32
C ARG A 91 -21.92 12.53 -6.14
N ARG A 92 -21.53 13.57 -5.39
CA ARG A 92 -22.32 14.81 -5.24
C ARG A 92 -22.46 15.54 -6.57
N LEU A 93 -21.36 15.70 -7.32
CA LEU A 93 -21.38 16.39 -8.62
C LEU A 93 -22.19 15.62 -9.69
N THR A 94 -22.20 14.30 -9.60
CA THR A 94 -22.96 13.42 -10.53
C THR A 94 -24.35 13.03 -10.00
N ALA A 95 -24.80 13.59 -8.87
CA ALA A 95 -25.97 13.09 -8.13
C ALA A 95 -27.28 13.06 -8.96
N ARG A 96 -27.44 14.00 -9.89
CA ARG A 96 -28.61 14.13 -10.77
C ARG A 96 -28.55 13.26 -12.03
N ARG A 97 -27.46 12.51 -12.25
CA ARG A 97 -27.30 11.68 -13.44
C ARG A 97 -27.79 10.25 -13.22
N ALA A 98 -28.43 9.69 -14.26
CA ALA A 98 -28.87 8.29 -14.24
C ALA A 98 -27.70 7.29 -14.22
N ASP A 99 -26.58 7.62 -14.85
CA ASP A 99 -25.38 6.78 -14.98
C ASP A 99 -24.39 6.91 -13.80
N ARG A 100 -24.74 7.61 -12.71
CA ARG A 100 -23.85 7.92 -11.58
C ARG A 100 -23.12 6.70 -10.98
N ARG A 101 -23.80 5.54 -10.91
CA ARG A 101 -23.22 4.29 -10.38
C ARG A 101 -22.12 3.76 -11.30
N GLN A 102 -22.37 3.78 -12.61
CA GLN A 102 -21.39 3.37 -13.62
C GLN A 102 -20.18 4.30 -13.62
N LEU A 103 -20.40 5.62 -13.55
CA LEU A 103 -19.31 6.59 -13.50
C LEU A 103 -18.45 6.40 -12.24
N THR A 104 -19.06 6.20 -11.08
CA THR A 104 -18.33 5.92 -9.83
C THR A 104 -17.54 4.62 -9.92
N ALA A 105 -18.13 3.56 -10.49
CA ALA A 105 -17.44 2.29 -10.72
C ALA A 105 -16.21 2.47 -11.61
N LEU A 106 -16.30 3.26 -12.68
CA LEU A 106 -15.16 3.55 -13.56
C LEU A 106 -14.03 4.30 -12.83
N VAL A 107 -14.34 5.24 -11.94
CA VAL A 107 -13.33 5.90 -11.10
C VAL A 107 -12.61 4.86 -10.22
N LEU A 108 -13.37 3.97 -9.57
CA LEU A 108 -12.81 2.89 -8.76
C LEU A 108 -11.94 1.96 -9.61
N THR A 109 -12.43 1.52 -10.76
CA THR A 109 -11.67 0.64 -11.67
C THR A 109 -10.34 1.28 -12.07
N GLY A 110 -10.32 2.56 -12.42
CA GLY A 110 -9.09 3.26 -12.77
C GLY A 110 -8.11 3.35 -11.60
N TYR A 111 -8.62 3.62 -10.40
CA TYR A 111 -7.82 3.68 -9.17
C TYR A 111 -7.19 2.32 -8.83
N PHE A 112 -8.00 1.27 -8.80
CA PHE A 112 -7.54 -0.10 -8.53
C PHE A 112 -6.56 -0.59 -9.60
N ALA A 113 -6.77 -0.25 -10.88
CA ALA A 113 -5.85 -0.64 -11.96
C ALA A 113 -4.43 -0.11 -11.72
N VAL A 114 -4.28 1.14 -11.29
CA VAL A 114 -2.95 1.72 -10.99
C VAL A 114 -2.31 1.01 -9.80
N TRP A 115 -3.07 0.76 -8.73
CA TRP A 115 -2.57 0.06 -7.55
C TRP A 115 -2.22 -1.41 -7.81
N LEU A 116 -2.99 -2.11 -8.63
CA LEU A 116 -2.68 -3.45 -9.10
C LEU A 116 -1.42 -3.46 -9.95
N SER A 117 -1.26 -2.47 -10.84
CA SER A 117 -0.05 -2.32 -11.64
C SER A 117 1.18 -2.08 -10.76
N PHE A 118 1.06 -1.23 -9.75
CA PHE A 118 2.12 -1.02 -8.76
C PHE A 118 2.47 -2.31 -8.01
N GLY A 119 1.47 -3.05 -7.54
CA GLY A 119 1.67 -4.34 -6.86
C GLY A 119 2.37 -5.36 -7.74
N ALA A 120 1.98 -5.46 -9.02
CA ALA A 120 2.64 -6.34 -9.97
C ALA A 120 4.11 -5.96 -10.18
N VAL A 121 4.42 -4.66 -10.34
CA VAL A 121 5.80 -4.18 -10.46
C VAL A 121 6.62 -4.49 -9.19
N ALA A 122 6.05 -4.24 -8.01
CA ALA A 122 6.71 -4.52 -6.74
C ALA A 122 7.00 -6.02 -6.56
N HIS A 123 6.04 -6.88 -6.91
CA HIS A 123 6.21 -8.32 -6.84
C HIS A 123 7.25 -8.86 -7.84
N ILE A 124 7.29 -8.31 -9.06
CA ILE A 124 8.33 -8.65 -10.04
C ILE A 124 9.72 -8.21 -9.53
N ALA A 125 9.81 -7.04 -8.92
CA ALA A 125 11.07 -6.55 -8.35
C ALA A 125 11.56 -7.43 -7.20
N ASP A 126 10.66 -7.85 -6.31
CA ASP A 126 10.95 -8.78 -5.22
C ASP A 126 11.42 -10.14 -5.77
N TRP A 127 10.69 -10.71 -6.73
CA TRP A 127 11.08 -11.96 -7.38
C TRP A 127 12.45 -11.87 -8.07
N ALA A 128 12.73 -10.76 -8.75
CA ALA A 128 14.03 -10.53 -9.39
C ALA A 128 15.16 -10.44 -8.36
N LEU A 129 14.91 -9.83 -7.19
CA LEU A 129 15.87 -9.74 -6.10
C LEU A 129 16.16 -11.13 -5.51
N LEU A 130 15.14 -11.97 -5.32
CA LEU A 130 15.30 -13.35 -4.86
C LEU A 130 16.12 -14.18 -5.85
N VAL A 131 15.86 -14.05 -7.16
CA VAL A 131 16.66 -14.73 -8.20
C VAL A 131 18.10 -14.24 -8.20
N ALA A 132 18.34 -12.94 -7.99
CA ALA A 132 19.69 -12.39 -7.88
C ALA A 132 20.43 -12.92 -6.65
N ALA A 133 19.75 -13.04 -5.51
CA ALA A 133 20.30 -13.62 -4.29
C ALA A 133 20.68 -15.09 -4.48
N GLN A 134 19.88 -15.88 -5.21
CA GLN A 134 20.20 -17.28 -5.51
C GLN A 134 21.40 -17.46 -6.45
N ARG A 135 21.70 -16.45 -7.28
CA ARG A 135 22.81 -16.52 -8.25
C ARG A 135 24.12 -15.91 -7.75
N SER A 136 24.08 -15.15 -6.66
CA SER A 136 25.24 -14.40 -6.16
C SER A 136 25.32 -14.46 -4.65
N ASP A 137 26.32 -15.17 -4.14
CA ASP A 137 26.61 -15.27 -2.70
C ASP A 137 26.80 -13.90 -2.05
N TRP A 138 27.35 -12.92 -2.78
CA TRP A 138 27.47 -11.56 -2.28
C TRP A 138 26.12 -10.89 -2.01
N VAL A 139 25.11 -11.10 -2.87
CA VAL A 139 23.76 -10.51 -2.69
C VAL A 139 23.05 -11.23 -1.55
N ALA A 140 23.17 -12.55 -1.47
CA ALA A 140 22.65 -13.33 -0.35
C ALA A 140 23.25 -12.89 1.00
N ALA A 141 24.57 -12.65 1.06
CA ALA A 141 25.24 -12.20 2.28
C ALA A 141 24.97 -10.72 2.63
N ASN A 142 24.64 -9.89 1.64
CA ASN A 142 24.46 -8.44 1.81
C ASN A 142 23.02 -7.96 1.61
N GLY A 143 22.02 -8.81 1.84
CA GLY A 143 20.60 -8.41 1.78
C GLY A 143 20.27 -7.21 2.67
N TRP A 144 20.97 -7.05 3.80
CA TRP A 144 20.87 -5.88 4.69
C TRP A 144 21.19 -4.55 3.99
N ALA A 145 22.06 -4.56 2.98
CA ALA A 145 22.42 -3.35 2.23
C ALA A 145 21.25 -2.87 1.35
N VAL A 146 20.45 -3.81 0.81
CA VAL A 146 19.21 -3.48 0.08
C VAL A 146 18.20 -2.85 1.03
N ALA A 147 18.03 -3.42 2.23
CA ALA A 147 17.18 -2.85 3.28
C ALA A 147 17.61 -1.43 3.66
N ALA A 148 18.90 -1.22 3.92
CA ALA A 148 19.44 0.09 4.25
C ALA A 148 19.23 1.10 3.11
N ALA A 149 19.43 0.69 1.85
CA ALA A 149 19.22 1.54 0.69
C ALA A 149 17.75 1.95 0.52
N VAL A 150 16.81 1.01 0.60
CA VAL A 150 15.38 1.31 0.49
C VAL A 150 14.91 2.18 1.65
N LEU A 151 15.40 1.94 2.87
CA LEU A 151 15.13 2.79 4.03
C LEU A 151 15.64 4.23 3.82
N ALA A 152 16.87 4.39 3.34
CA ALA A 152 17.44 5.70 3.04
C ALA A 152 16.63 6.43 1.95
N ILE A 153 16.27 5.73 0.87
CA ILE A 153 15.43 6.28 -0.21
C ILE A 153 14.07 6.70 0.33
N ALA A 154 13.41 5.87 1.14
CA ALA A 154 12.12 6.18 1.74
C ALA A 154 12.22 7.40 2.65
N GLY A 155 13.28 7.49 3.47
CA GLY A 155 13.56 8.63 4.32
C GLY A 155 13.73 9.92 3.52
N ILE A 156 14.61 9.93 2.52
CA ILE A 156 14.81 11.09 1.63
C ILE A 156 13.51 11.47 0.94
N TYR A 157 12.75 10.48 0.47
CA TYR A 157 11.47 10.70 -0.19
C TYR A 157 10.43 11.33 0.74
N GLN A 158 10.42 10.97 2.03
CA GLN A 158 9.49 11.54 3.01
C GLN A 158 9.56 13.07 3.10
N PHE A 159 10.74 13.64 2.87
CA PHE A 159 11.00 15.09 2.94
C PHE A 159 11.12 15.75 1.56
N SER A 160 10.88 15.00 0.48
CA SER A 160 11.01 15.52 -0.87
C SER A 160 9.85 16.44 -1.26
N ALA A 161 10.15 17.50 -2.01
CA ALA A 161 9.12 18.38 -2.60
C ALA A 161 8.14 17.62 -3.51
N LEU A 162 8.60 16.54 -4.16
CA LEU A 162 7.76 15.70 -5.01
C LEU A 162 6.63 15.06 -4.19
N LYS A 163 6.95 14.44 -3.06
CA LYS A 163 5.94 13.84 -2.18
C LYS A 163 4.92 14.87 -1.71
N TYR A 164 5.36 16.05 -1.29
CA TYR A 164 4.44 17.11 -0.85
C TYR A 164 3.48 17.54 -1.96
N ARG A 165 3.97 17.72 -3.19
CA ARG A 165 3.11 18.05 -4.35
C ARG A 165 2.09 16.95 -4.66
N CYS A 166 2.50 15.67 -4.58
CA CYS A 166 1.57 14.56 -4.74
C CYS A 166 0.51 14.58 -3.64
N LEU A 167 0.91 14.83 -2.39
CA LEU A 167 0.03 14.84 -1.22
C LEU A 167 -1.03 15.93 -1.32
N ASP A 168 -0.65 17.12 -1.77
CA ASP A 168 -1.58 18.25 -1.96
C ASP A 168 -2.68 17.90 -2.97
N LYS A 169 -2.32 17.23 -4.08
CA LYS A 169 -3.29 16.75 -5.07
C LYS A 169 -4.16 15.62 -4.51
N CYS A 170 -3.60 14.71 -3.71
CA CYS A 170 -4.38 13.66 -3.06
C CYS A 170 -5.37 14.18 -2.00
N ARG A 171 -5.03 15.28 -1.30
CA ARG A 171 -5.84 15.85 -0.22
C ARG A 171 -6.84 16.93 -0.65
N SER A 172 -6.86 17.30 -1.93
CA SER A 172 -7.74 18.34 -2.48
C SER A 172 -8.83 17.76 -3.42
N PRO A 173 -9.78 16.94 -2.90
CA PRO A 173 -10.70 16.16 -3.73
C PRO A 173 -11.56 17.02 -4.66
N PHE A 174 -12.04 18.17 -4.20
CA PHE A 174 -12.89 19.05 -5.00
C PHE A 174 -12.15 19.71 -6.17
N GLY A 175 -11.00 20.33 -5.90
CA GLY A 175 -10.15 20.92 -6.94
C GLY A 175 -9.72 19.87 -7.96
N PHE A 176 -9.36 18.67 -7.48
CA PHE A 176 -8.95 17.57 -8.34
C PHE A 176 -10.05 17.12 -9.31
N VAL A 177 -11.29 16.98 -8.84
CA VAL A 177 -12.42 16.56 -9.70
C VAL A 177 -12.75 17.62 -10.74
N ILE A 178 -12.79 18.91 -10.36
CA ILE A 178 -13.08 20.01 -11.30
C ILE A 178 -12.00 20.15 -12.36
N GLU A 179 -10.72 19.98 -11.98
CA GLU A 179 -9.59 20.07 -12.90
C GLU A 179 -9.65 18.98 -13.98
N HIS A 180 -10.10 17.77 -13.63
CA HIS A 180 -9.96 16.58 -14.47
C HIS A 180 -11.26 16.04 -15.08
N TRP A 181 -12.44 16.46 -14.63
CA TRP A 181 -13.74 16.01 -15.12
C TRP A 181 -14.56 17.18 -15.66
N ARG A 182 -14.88 17.15 -16.97
CA ARG A 182 -15.51 18.26 -17.71
C ARG A 182 -16.88 17.92 -18.34
N GLY A 183 -17.39 16.70 -18.13
CA GLY A 183 -18.73 16.32 -18.58
C GLY A 183 -18.92 16.07 -20.09
N ARG A 184 -17.85 16.04 -20.91
CA ARG A 184 -17.95 15.83 -22.38
C ARG A 184 -17.80 14.37 -22.82
N ARG A 185 -16.99 13.59 -22.09
CA ARG A 185 -16.74 12.15 -22.31
C ARG A 185 -16.74 11.47 -20.96
N GLU A 186 -17.91 11.41 -20.31
CA GLU A 186 -18.02 11.20 -18.87
C GLU A 186 -17.44 9.85 -18.44
N LYS A 187 -17.73 8.77 -19.18
CA LYS A 187 -17.19 7.43 -18.88
C LYS A 187 -15.66 7.40 -18.92
N TRP A 188 -15.07 7.91 -20.01
CA TRP A 188 -13.61 7.96 -20.17
C TRP A 188 -12.95 8.89 -19.14
N GLN A 189 -13.54 10.06 -18.89
CA GLN A 189 -13.05 11.00 -17.89
C GLN A 189 -13.15 10.44 -16.48
N SER A 190 -14.18 9.67 -16.15
CA SER A 190 -14.29 8.97 -14.87
C SER A 190 -13.20 7.93 -14.68
N LEU A 191 -12.94 7.10 -15.69
CA LEU A 191 -11.83 6.14 -15.65
C LEU A 191 -10.48 6.86 -15.47
N LEU A 192 -10.24 7.89 -16.27
CA LEU A 192 -9.00 8.67 -16.24
C LEU A 192 -8.84 9.45 -14.93
N LEU A 193 -9.93 9.94 -14.33
CA LEU A 193 -9.94 10.56 -13.02
C LEU A 193 -9.44 9.58 -11.96
N GLY A 194 -9.93 8.33 -12.00
CA GLY A 194 -9.47 7.24 -11.14
C GLY A 194 -7.98 6.93 -11.32
N ILE A 195 -7.53 6.77 -12.57
CA ILE A 195 -6.13 6.50 -12.91
C ILE A 195 -5.22 7.62 -12.39
N ARG A 196 -5.56 8.89 -12.66
CA ARG A 196 -4.76 10.03 -12.21
C ARG A 196 -4.69 10.09 -10.69
N HIS A 197 -5.82 9.92 -9.99
CA HIS A 197 -5.81 9.94 -8.54
C HIS A 197 -5.01 8.78 -7.96
N GLY A 198 -5.13 7.59 -8.54
CA GLY A 198 -4.32 6.42 -8.19
C GLY A 198 -2.82 6.69 -8.36
N ALA A 199 -2.42 7.33 -9.47
CA ALA A 199 -1.02 7.67 -9.72
C ALA A 199 -0.46 8.68 -8.71
N PHE A 200 -1.23 9.70 -8.33
CA PHE A 200 -0.83 10.60 -7.24
C PHE A 200 -0.79 9.88 -5.89
N CYS A 201 -1.73 8.98 -5.61
CA CYS A 201 -1.77 8.20 -4.37
C CYS A 201 -0.53 7.32 -4.23
N VAL A 202 -0.23 6.51 -5.25
CA VAL A 202 1.01 5.71 -5.33
C VAL A 202 2.22 6.63 -5.24
N GLY A 203 2.24 7.75 -5.97
CA GLY A 203 3.30 8.76 -5.87
C GLY A 203 3.52 9.26 -4.44
N CYS A 204 2.49 9.38 -3.61
CA CYS A 204 2.68 9.83 -2.22
C CYS A 204 3.37 8.79 -1.32
N CYS A 205 3.15 7.51 -1.56
CA CYS A 205 3.47 6.45 -0.59
C CYS A 205 4.31 5.30 -1.12
N TRP A 206 4.65 5.25 -2.42
CA TRP A 206 5.35 4.11 -3.02
C TRP A 206 6.63 3.72 -2.27
N CYS A 207 7.48 4.69 -1.89
CA CYS A 207 8.70 4.38 -1.15
C CYS A 207 8.44 3.76 0.23
N LEU A 208 7.35 4.16 0.90
CA LEU A 208 6.97 3.55 2.18
C LEU A 208 6.44 2.14 1.97
N MET A 209 5.70 1.91 0.89
CA MET A 209 5.21 0.59 0.55
C MET A 209 6.37 -0.37 0.26
N LEU A 210 7.45 0.09 -0.39
CA LEU A 210 8.65 -0.71 -0.63
C LEU A 210 9.34 -1.18 0.66
N LEU A 211 9.19 -0.46 1.78
CA LEU A 211 9.75 -0.91 3.05
C LEU A 211 9.13 -2.23 3.53
N MET A 212 7.85 -2.48 3.23
CA MET A 212 7.21 -3.74 3.59
C MET A 212 7.92 -4.90 2.88
N PHE A 213 8.12 -4.81 1.57
CA PHE A 213 8.78 -5.86 0.78
C PHE A 213 10.21 -6.19 1.24
N VAL A 214 10.95 -5.21 1.77
CA VAL A 214 12.35 -5.46 2.16
C VAL A 214 12.48 -5.93 3.62
N VAL A 215 11.48 -5.64 4.46
CA VAL A 215 11.47 -6.03 5.88
C VAL A 215 10.67 -7.32 6.12
N GLY A 216 9.75 -7.69 5.22
CA GLY A 216 8.95 -8.91 5.29
C GLY A 216 7.89 -9.02 4.20
#